data_AF-A0A5J4VCF8-F1
#
_entry.id   AF-A0A5J4VCF8-F1
#
_cell.length_a   1.000
_cell.length_b   1.000
_cell.length_c   1.000
_cell.angle_alpha   90.00
_cell.angle_beta   90.00
_cell.angle_gamma   90.00
#
_symmetry.space_group_name_H-M   'P 1'
#
loop_
_entity.id
_entity.type
_entity.pdbx_description
1 polymer ?
#
loop_
_entity_poly.entity_id
_entity_poly.type
_entity_poly.pdbx_seq_one_letter_code
_entity_poly.pdbx_strand_id
1 'polypeptide(L)'
;MPARVTGHIKIREANDQDYRDAKRNEIMNIINSQDRFFEEKGQLFIASIKNHIDKNHINEHINFQPFWRKRTYKTDEKTVGKFTYEKMKKQGISVNELLTKLTSLLSTHDEFMSFSKIVLFSKYTEFKSFVESMAEKRQQAMRQGSQAKQLDFKNIVNRTYGADGQNIQTFDKIGICSKQQTYLKQLNNGFTNTRKICDDRYLVSINPDSFPAHKCLQESIFTQDNSKFRYLCFVYLFLYKCIDMDRIHFFRMETDSMYLAISGSTIEEYKQQFKHVIKDQEFWDDHYKEWLLWERCSITEQNKLISCAIESQRESIICLASKCYSAID
;
A
#
# COMPACT_ATOMS: atom_id res chain seq x y z
N MET A 1 24.23 -22.69 -15.52
CA MET A 1 25.52 -22.01 -15.78
C MET A 1 25.77 -21.01 -14.66
N PRO A 2 26.98 -20.93 -14.08
CA PRO A 2 27.22 -20.09 -12.91
C PRO A 2 27.40 -18.64 -13.36
N ALA A 3 26.44 -17.77 -13.03
CA ALA A 3 26.58 -16.34 -13.28
C ALA A 3 27.48 -15.73 -12.19
N ARG A 4 28.71 -15.37 -12.58
CA ARG A 4 29.60 -14.51 -11.79
C ARG A 4 28.91 -13.16 -11.57
N VAL A 5 28.65 -12.82 -10.31
CA VAL A 5 28.31 -11.46 -9.89
C VAL A 5 29.62 -10.68 -9.77
N THR A 6 29.77 -9.62 -10.55
CA THR A 6 30.84 -8.63 -10.38
C THR A 6 30.28 -7.24 -10.63
N GLY A 7 30.46 -6.35 -9.63
CA GLY A 7 30.19 -4.93 -9.75
C GLY A 7 29.22 -4.39 -8.69
N HIS A 8 29.71 -4.09 -7.49
CA HIS A 8 28.98 -3.24 -6.55
C HIS A 8 28.92 -1.81 -7.10
N ILE A 9 27.73 -1.36 -7.53
CA ILE A 9 27.49 0.07 -7.77
C ILE A 9 27.05 0.69 -6.44
N LYS A 10 27.95 1.41 -5.77
CA LYS A 10 27.57 2.33 -4.69
C LYS A 10 26.99 3.59 -5.34
N ILE A 11 25.68 3.76 -5.25
CA ILE A 11 25.03 5.04 -5.57
C ILE A 11 24.91 5.81 -4.26
N ARG A 12 25.67 6.91 -4.15
CA ARG A 12 25.34 8.01 -3.23
C ARG A 12 24.34 8.90 -3.94
N GLU A 13 23.15 9.06 -3.36
CA GLU A 13 22.19 10.06 -3.82
C GLU A 13 22.70 11.44 -3.38
N ALA A 14 23.21 12.21 -4.34
CA ALA A 14 23.40 13.65 -4.14
C ALA A 14 22.10 14.35 -4.57
N ASN A 15 21.58 15.23 -3.71
CA ASN A 15 20.35 16.00 -3.96
C ASN A 15 20.51 17.10 -5.01
N ASP A 16 21.67 17.20 -5.66
CA ASP A 16 22.03 18.25 -6.61
C ASP A 16 21.51 17.94 -8.02
N GLN A 17 20.85 18.92 -8.65
CA GLN A 17 20.32 18.83 -10.01
C GLN A 17 21.45 18.73 -11.04
N ASP A 18 22.55 19.47 -10.83
CA ASP A 18 23.69 19.47 -11.75
C ASP A 18 24.40 18.11 -11.73
N TYR A 19 24.46 17.47 -10.55
CA TYR A 19 24.96 16.10 -10.41
C TYR A 19 24.09 15.09 -11.16
N ARG A 20 22.76 15.24 -11.08
CA ARG A 20 21.82 14.36 -11.82
C ARG A 20 21.97 14.51 -13.32
N ASP A 21 22.11 15.73 -13.82
CA ASP A 21 22.24 16.00 -15.25
C ASP A 21 23.61 15.56 -15.78
N ALA A 22 24.69 15.75 -15.01
CA ALA A 22 26.00 15.21 -15.33
C ALA A 22 26.01 13.67 -15.37
N LYS A 23 25.42 12.99 -14.37
CA LYS A 23 25.32 11.52 -14.41
C LYS A 23 24.40 11.01 -15.51
N ARG A 24 23.32 11.73 -15.82
CA ARG A 24 22.46 11.39 -16.96
C ARG A 24 23.24 11.46 -18.26
N ASN A 25 24.04 12.50 -18.48
CA ASN A 25 24.88 12.62 -19.68
C ASN A 25 25.94 11.51 -19.76
N GLU A 26 26.59 11.18 -18.65
CA GLU A 26 27.56 10.08 -18.60
C GLU A 26 26.90 8.72 -18.92
N ILE A 27 25.72 8.46 -18.35
CA ILE A 27 24.92 7.27 -18.67
C ILE A 27 24.51 7.28 -20.14
N MET A 28 24.08 8.40 -20.71
CA MET A 28 23.70 8.49 -22.12
C MET A 28 24.91 8.27 -23.06
N ASN A 29 26.11 8.69 -22.67
CA ASN A 29 27.34 8.41 -23.42
C ASN A 29 27.68 6.92 -23.39
N ILE A 30 27.50 6.25 -22.25
CA ILE A 30 27.68 4.80 -22.11
C ILE A 30 26.63 4.05 -22.96
N ILE A 31 25.36 4.48 -22.88
CA ILE A 31 24.24 3.93 -23.65
C ILE A 31 24.51 4.03 -25.16
N ASN A 32 25.02 5.17 -25.62
CA ASN A 32 25.28 5.43 -27.04
C ASN A 32 26.67 5.00 -27.51
N SER A 33 27.51 4.47 -26.63
CA SER A 33 28.82 3.96 -27.03
C SER A 33 28.67 2.79 -27.99
N GLN A 34 29.52 2.76 -29.01
CA GLN A 34 29.66 1.63 -29.93
C GLN A 34 30.19 0.38 -29.21
N ASP A 35 30.80 0.54 -28.02
CA ASP A 35 31.28 -0.56 -27.18
C ASP A 35 30.15 -1.56 -26.83
N ARG A 36 28.87 -1.13 -26.85
CA ARG A 36 27.70 -1.99 -26.59
C ARG A 36 27.50 -3.12 -27.61
N PHE A 37 28.18 -3.07 -28.76
CA PHE A 37 28.12 -4.06 -29.83
C PHE A 37 29.34 -5.00 -29.88
N PHE A 38 30.35 -4.77 -29.04
CA PHE A 38 31.55 -5.60 -29.00
C PHE A 38 31.49 -6.58 -27.81
N GLU A 39 31.48 -7.88 -28.11
CA GLU A 39 31.35 -8.95 -27.11
C GLU A 39 32.45 -8.91 -26.02
N GLU A 40 33.63 -8.37 -26.33
CA GLU A 40 34.79 -8.34 -25.42
C GLU A 40 34.71 -7.28 -24.31
N LYS A 41 33.89 -6.22 -24.46
CA LYS A 41 33.85 -5.09 -23.51
C LYS A 41 32.59 -5.02 -22.63
N GLY A 42 31.71 -6.01 -22.75
CA GLY A 42 30.49 -6.16 -21.95
C GLY A 42 29.23 -5.68 -22.67
N GLN A 43 28.22 -6.54 -22.70
CA GLN A 43 26.89 -6.24 -23.26
C GLN A 43 26.08 -5.40 -22.25
N LEU A 44 25.89 -4.11 -22.54
CA LEU A 44 24.90 -3.29 -21.84
C LEU A 44 23.52 -3.56 -22.46
N PHE A 45 22.71 -4.40 -21.80
CA PHE A 45 21.33 -4.62 -22.23
C PHE A 45 20.44 -3.45 -21.79
N ILE A 46 20.00 -2.64 -22.75
CA ILE A 46 18.95 -1.63 -22.55
C ILE A 46 17.65 -2.21 -23.11
N ALA A 47 16.78 -2.68 -22.21
CA ALA A 47 15.43 -3.06 -22.59
C ALA A 47 14.51 -1.84 -22.47
N SER A 48 14.07 -1.30 -23.61
CA SER A 48 12.95 -0.35 -23.65
C SER A 48 11.66 -1.15 -23.79
N ILE A 49 10.87 -1.23 -22.71
CA ILE A 49 9.66 -2.03 -22.70
C ILE A 49 8.46 -1.09 -22.80
N LYS A 50 7.74 -1.17 -23.93
CA LYS A 50 6.40 -0.60 -24.07
C LYS A 50 5.40 -1.69 -23.66
N ASN A 51 5.10 -1.77 -22.36
CA ASN A 51 4.19 -2.79 -21.86
C ASN A 51 2.76 -2.23 -21.81
N HIS A 52 1.93 -2.72 -22.73
CA HIS A 52 0.50 -2.48 -22.77
C HIS A 52 -0.18 -3.83 -22.60
N ILE A 53 -0.83 -4.05 -21.46
CA ILE A 53 -1.72 -5.19 -21.30
C ILE A 53 -3.06 -4.75 -21.91
N ASP A 54 -3.40 -5.36 -23.04
CA ASP A 54 -4.72 -5.15 -23.65
C ASP A 54 -5.81 -5.49 -22.64
N LYS A 55 -6.89 -4.69 -22.62
CA LYS A 55 -7.96 -4.82 -21.63
C LYS A 55 -8.55 -6.22 -21.57
N ASN A 56 -8.60 -6.93 -22.70
CA ASN A 56 -9.13 -8.29 -22.79
C ASN A 56 -8.22 -9.31 -22.07
N HIS A 57 -6.93 -9.00 -21.92
CA HIS A 57 -5.90 -9.87 -21.37
C HIS A 57 -5.45 -9.48 -19.94
N ILE A 58 -6.03 -8.43 -19.36
CA ILE A 58 -5.71 -7.99 -17.98
C ILE A 58 -5.86 -9.13 -16.97
N ASN A 59 -6.91 -9.95 -17.12
CA ASN A 59 -7.19 -11.08 -16.22
C ASN A 59 -6.22 -12.25 -16.38
N GLU A 60 -5.48 -12.33 -17.49
CA GLU A 60 -4.44 -13.35 -17.70
C GLU A 60 -3.11 -12.93 -17.05
N HIS A 61 -2.96 -11.64 -16.79
CA HIS A 61 -1.71 -11.01 -16.34
C HIS A 61 -1.85 -10.40 -14.93
N ILE A 62 -2.79 -10.87 -14.11
CA ILE A 62 -3.01 -10.33 -12.74
C ILE A 62 -1.78 -10.53 -11.83
N ASN A 63 -0.94 -11.51 -12.15
CA ASN A 63 0.29 -11.82 -11.43
C ASN A 63 1.47 -10.94 -11.89
N PHE A 64 1.25 -10.01 -12.80
CA PHE A 64 2.30 -9.12 -13.29
C PHE A 64 2.67 -8.09 -12.22
N GLN A 65 3.96 -7.94 -11.94
CA GLN A 65 4.42 -7.00 -10.91
C GLN A 65 4.04 -5.56 -11.29
N PRO A 66 3.45 -4.79 -10.36
CA PRO A 66 3.08 -3.42 -10.65
C PRO A 66 4.31 -2.53 -10.88
N PHE A 67 4.19 -1.58 -11.79
CA PHE A 67 5.19 -0.57 -12.07
C PHE A 67 4.99 0.65 -11.17
N TRP A 68 6.03 1.02 -10.42
CA TRP A 68 6.03 2.25 -9.63
C TRP A 68 6.60 3.39 -10.45
N ARG A 69 5.80 4.44 -10.69
CA ARG A 69 6.27 5.64 -11.38
C ARG A 69 5.63 6.91 -10.85
N LYS A 70 6.37 8.01 -10.95
CA LYS A 70 5.77 9.34 -10.83
C LYS A 70 4.87 9.55 -12.04
N ARG A 71 3.57 9.69 -11.82
CA ARG A 71 2.59 10.04 -12.84
C ARG A 71 2.13 11.47 -12.62
N THR A 72 2.24 12.28 -13.66
CA THR A 72 1.69 13.62 -13.70
C THR A 72 0.30 13.55 -14.30
N TYR A 73 -0.69 14.15 -13.64
CA TYR A 73 -2.04 14.27 -14.15
C TYR A 73 -2.61 15.64 -13.80
N LYS A 74 -3.58 16.09 -14.59
CA LYS A 74 -4.24 17.39 -14.37
C LYS A 74 -5.33 17.23 -13.32
N THR A 75 -5.44 18.15 -12.37
CA THR A 75 -6.51 18.15 -11.36
C THR A 75 -7.79 18.83 -11.89
N ASP A 76 -8.11 18.61 -13.17
CA ASP A 76 -9.34 19.10 -13.78
C ASP A 76 -10.51 18.15 -13.54
N GLU A 77 -11.72 18.66 -13.70
CA GLU A 77 -12.96 17.92 -13.43
C GLU A 77 -13.04 16.61 -14.20
N LYS A 78 -12.56 16.60 -15.45
CA LYS A 78 -12.57 15.42 -16.31
C LYS A 78 -11.67 14.31 -15.76
N THR A 79 -10.52 14.65 -15.20
CA THR A 79 -9.51 13.68 -14.75
C THR A 79 -9.78 13.17 -13.34
N VAL A 80 -10.16 14.05 -12.40
CA VAL A 80 -10.39 13.67 -10.98
C VAL A 80 -11.84 13.35 -10.65
N GLY A 81 -12.76 13.63 -11.58
CA GLY A 81 -14.20 13.50 -11.41
C GLY A 81 -14.81 14.71 -10.69
N LYS A 82 -16.06 15.03 -11.05
CA LYS A 82 -16.84 16.18 -10.53
C LYS A 82 -16.82 16.31 -9.01
N PHE A 83 -17.13 15.23 -8.31
CA PHE A 83 -17.18 15.24 -6.86
C PHE A 83 -15.85 15.65 -6.21
N THR A 84 -14.74 15.05 -6.66
CA THR A 84 -13.39 15.35 -6.15
C THR A 84 -13.02 16.78 -6.46
N TYR A 85 -13.31 17.23 -7.68
CA TYR A 85 -13.00 18.57 -8.16
C TYR A 85 -13.72 19.66 -7.32
N GLU A 86 -15.02 19.49 -7.07
CA GLU A 86 -15.81 20.41 -6.24
C GLU A 86 -15.31 20.43 -4.78
N LYS A 87 -14.95 19.27 -4.23
CA LYS A 87 -14.38 19.17 -2.88
C LYS A 87 -13.03 19.87 -2.78
N MET A 88 -12.16 19.69 -3.77
CA MET A 88 -10.85 20.37 -3.84
C MET A 88 -11.05 21.89 -3.85
N LYS A 89 -11.94 22.42 -4.72
CA LYS A 89 -12.30 23.84 -4.72
C LYS A 89 -12.80 24.32 -3.36
N LYS A 90 -13.74 23.61 -2.76
CA LYS A 90 -14.34 23.98 -1.46
C LYS A 90 -13.31 24.03 -0.32
N GLN A 91 -12.28 23.18 -0.39
CA GLN A 91 -11.22 23.11 0.62
C GLN A 91 -10.02 24.01 0.31
N GLY A 92 -10.08 24.84 -0.74
CA GLY A 92 -8.97 25.70 -1.15
C GLY A 92 -7.76 24.93 -1.70
N ILE A 93 -7.95 23.67 -2.12
CA ILE A 93 -6.91 22.88 -2.78
C ILE A 93 -6.88 23.28 -4.25
N SER A 94 -5.69 23.54 -4.79
CA SER A 94 -5.52 23.93 -6.18
C SER A 94 -6.11 22.91 -7.16
N VAL A 95 -6.93 23.41 -8.08
CA VAL A 95 -7.56 22.64 -9.16
C VAL A 95 -7.06 23.12 -10.52
N ASN A 96 -7.21 22.29 -11.56
CA ASN A 96 -6.70 22.53 -12.91
C ASN A 96 -5.17 22.64 -13.02
N GLU A 97 -4.43 22.15 -12.02
CA GLU A 97 -2.97 22.14 -11.99
C GLU A 97 -2.42 20.75 -12.33
N LEU A 98 -1.15 20.69 -12.72
CA LEU A 98 -0.44 19.42 -12.90
C LEU A 98 0.07 18.93 -11.54
N LEU A 99 -0.42 17.77 -11.13
CA LEU A 99 0.01 17.12 -9.90
C LEU A 99 0.78 15.84 -10.23
N THR A 100 1.95 15.69 -9.62
CA THR A 100 2.80 14.50 -9.78
C THR A 100 2.70 13.63 -8.54
N LYS A 101 2.28 12.36 -8.71
CA LYS A 101 2.24 11.37 -7.62
C LYS A 101 3.00 10.10 -7.98
N LEU A 102 3.74 9.55 -7.01
CA LEU A 102 4.24 8.19 -7.12
C LEU A 102 3.04 7.23 -7.12
N THR A 103 2.89 6.47 -8.19
CA THR A 103 1.72 5.64 -8.46
C THR A 103 2.16 4.26 -8.89
N SER A 104 1.47 3.24 -8.37
CA SER A 104 1.58 1.85 -8.79
C SER A 104 0.62 1.61 -9.95
N LEU A 105 1.11 1.17 -11.11
CA LEU A 105 0.34 0.98 -12.34
C LEU A 105 0.60 -0.39 -12.94
N LEU A 106 -0.42 -1.00 -13.55
CA LEU A 106 -0.29 -2.26 -14.30
C LEU A 106 0.12 -2.05 -15.78
N SER A 107 0.08 -0.81 -16.27
CA SER A 107 0.36 -0.45 -17.66
C SER A 107 1.27 0.77 -17.74
N THR A 108 2.12 0.79 -18.76
CA THR A 108 2.96 1.94 -19.11
C THR A 108 2.17 3.08 -19.76
N HIS A 109 0.88 2.86 -20.06
CA HIS A 109 0.02 3.83 -20.75
C HIS A 109 0.61 4.32 -22.06
N ASP A 110 1.20 3.39 -22.82
CA ASP A 110 1.84 3.63 -24.11
C ASP A 110 3.06 4.56 -24.09
N GLU A 111 3.57 4.88 -22.90
CA GLU A 111 4.80 5.65 -22.72
C GLU A 111 6.02 4.73 -22.67
N PHE A 112 7.09 5.10 -23.39
CA PHE A 112 8.38 4.43 -23.25
C PHE A 112 8.99 4.73 -21.88
N MET A 113 9.47 3.69 -21.20
CA MET A 113 10.05 3.84 -19.87
C MET A 113 11.45 3.22 -19.82
N SER A 114 12.37 3.97 -19.20
CA SER A 114 13.69 3.48 -18.81
C SER A 114 13.64 3.01 -17.37
N PHE A 115 14.07 1.78 -17.10
CA PHE A 115 14.16 1.24 -15.75
C PHE A 115 15.62 1.24 -15.31
N SER A 116 15.91 1.85 -14.15
CA SER A 116 17.26 1.88 -13.60
C SER A 116 17.59 0.64 -12.76
N LYS A 117 16.57 -0.04 -12.22
CA LYS A 117 16.73 -1.21 -11.36
C LYS A 117 15.50 -2.09 -11.40
N ILE A 118 15.69 -3.37 -11.70
CA ILE A 118 14.70 -4.42 -11.43
C ILE A 118 15.11 -5.05 -10.10
N VAL A 119 14.19 -5.07 -9.13
CA VAL A 119 14.45 -5.70 -7.83
C VAL A 119 13.58 -6.95 -7.75
N LEU A 120 14.22 -8.11 -7.78
CA LEU A 120 13.59 -9.40 -7.56
C LEU A 120 13.54 -9.67 -6.05
N PHE A 121 12.37 -10.05 -5.56
CA PHE A 121 12.17 -10.41 -4.16
C PHE A 121 11.82 -11.88 -4.04
N SER A 122 12.48 -12.55 -3.11
CA SER A 122 12.12 -13.90 -2.69
C SER A 122 11.13 -13.79 -1.53
N LYS A 123 10.10 -14.62 -1.52
CA LYS A 123 9.18 -14.69 -0.39
C LYS A 123 9.91 -15.35 0.79
N TYR A 124 10.01 -14.62 1.89
CA TYR A 124 10.64 -15.04 3.12
C TYR A 124 9.56 -15.29 4.19
N THR A 125 9.78 -16.26 5.08
CA THR A 125 8.82 -16.68 6.13
C THR A 125 9.28 -16.29 7.53
N GLU A 126 10.27 -15.40 7.64
CA GLU A 126 10.98 -15.05 8.86
C GLU A 126 10.03 -14.42 9.90
N PHE A 127 8.99 -13.71 9.46
CA PHE A 127 7.96 -13.14 10.32
C PHE A 127 6.85 -14.12 10.69
N LYS A 128 6.82 -15.33 10.12
CA LYS A 128 5.74 -16.30 10.30
C LYS A 128 5.52 -16.63 11.78
N SER A 129 6.58 -17.00 12.49
CA SER A 129 6.50 -17.36 13.92
C SER A 129 5.99 -16.21 14.79
N PHE A 130 6.41 -14.97 14.49
CA PHE A 130 5.94 -13.78 15.16
C PHE A 130 4.44 -13.55 14.92
N VAL A 131 3.99 -13.60 13.67
CA VAL A 131 2.58 -13.39 13.30
C VAL A 131 1.69 -14.48 13.90
N GLU A 132 2.10 -15.74 13.83
CA GLU A 132 1.38 -16.87 14.42
C GLU A 132 1.28 -16.73 15.94
N SER A 133 2.38 -16.41 16.63
CA SER A 133 2.37 -16.21 18.09
C SER A 133 1.45 -15.07 18.52
N MET A 134 1.43 -13.95 17.78
CA MET A 134 0.54 -12.83 18.08
C MET A 134 -0.93 -13.16 17.79
N ALA A 135 -1.20 -13.92 16.72
CA ALA A 135 -2.54 -14.40 16.40
C ALA A 135 -3.07 -15.33 17.51
N GLU A 136 -2.26 -16.27 17.99
CA GLU A 136 -2.61 -17.17 19.10
C GLU A 136 -2.92 -16.40 20.40
N LYS A 137 -2.06 -15.43 20.76
CA LYS A 137 -2.28 -14.57 21.93
C LYS A 137 -3.57 -13.76 21.82
N ARG A 138 -3.88 -13.26 20.62
CA ARG A 138 -5.14 -12.57 20.33
C ARG A 138 -6.35 -13.51 20.51
N GLN A 139 -6.27 -14.74 20.02
CA GLN A 139 -7.33 -15.75 20.21
C GLN A 139 -7.52 -16.12 21.68
N GLN A 140 -6.43 -16.26 22.45
CA GLN A 140 -6.49 -16.49 23.89
C GLN A 140 -7.19 -15.32 24.62
N ALA A 141 -6.84 -14.07 24.28
CA ALA A 141 -7.49 -12.90 24.84
C ALA A 141 -9.00 -12.86 24.56
N MET A 142 -9.43 -13.28 23.36
CA MET A 142 -10.85 -13.41 23.01
C MET A 142 -11.56 -14.49 23.83
N ARG A 143 -10.93 -15.67 24.00
CA ARG A 143 -11.46 -16.73 24.87
C ARG A 143 -11.63 -16.27 26.32
N GLN A 144 -10.79 -15.33 26.77
CA GLN A 144 -10.86 -14.71 28.09
C GLN A 144 -11.81 -13.50 28.16
N GLY A 145 -12.46 -13.11 27.06
CA GLY A 145 -13.32 -11.92 27.00
C GLY A 145 -12.58 -10.58 27.14
N SER A 146 -11.25 -10.56 26.97
CA SER A 146 -10.44 -9.35 27.17
C SER A 146 -10.27 -8.56 25.87
N GLN A 147 -11.19 -7.62 25.62
CA GLN A 147 -11.16 -6.75 24.44
C GLN A 147 -9.87 -5.90 24.37
N ALA A 148 -9.38 -5.40 25.52
CA ALA A 148 -8.15 -4.60 25.57
C ALA A 148 -6.92 -5.38 25.08
N LYS A 149 -6.74 -6.62 25.56
CA LYS A 149 -5.64 -7.49 25.12
C LYS A 149 -5.79 -7.89 23.65
N GLN A 150 -7.01 -8.17 23.20
CA GLN A 150 -7.28 -8.45 21.79
C GLN A 150 -6.82 -7.29 20.89
N LEU A 151 -7.14 -6.05 21.28
CA LEU A 151 -6.76 -4.85 20.56
C LEU A 151 -5.24 -4.61 20.62
N ASP A 152 -4.60 -4.86 21.77
CA ASP A 152 -3.16 -4.71 21.94
C ASP A 152 -2.37 -5.64 21.01
N PHE A 153 -2.71 -6.94 20.98
CA PHE A 153 -2.06 -7.90 20.07
C PHE A 153 -2.31 -7.57 18.60
N LYS A 154 -3.51 -7.09 18.23
CA LYS A 154 -3.79 -6.57 16.88
C LYS A 154 -2.89 -5.38 16.55
N ASN A 155 -2.74 -4.43 17.48
CA ASN A 155 -1.94 -3.24 17.29
C ASN A 155 -0.44 -3.55 17.18
N ILE A 156 0.06 -4.52 17.95
CA ILE A 156 1.47 -4.95 17.87
C ILE A 156 1.81 -5.38 16.44
N VAL A 157 1.00 -6.26 15.83
CA VAL A 157 1.22 -6.73 14.45
C VAL A 157 1.08 -5.60 13.43
N ASN A 158 0.06 -4.74 13.58
CA ASN A 158 -0.14 -3.64 12.63
C ASN A 158 0.96 -2.57 12.72
N ARG A 159 1.56 -2.38 13.90
CA ARG A 159 2.62 -1.39 14.12
C ARG A 159 3.97 -1.82 13.55
N THR A 160 4.29 -3.11 13.47
CA THR A 160 5.58 -3.57 12.95
C THR A 160 5.75 -3.17 11.49
N TYR A 161 4.75 -3.48 10.66
CA TYR A 161 4.68 -3.03 9.27
C TYR A 161 4.82 -1.50 9.13
N GLY A 162 4.06 -0.77 9.95
CA GLY A 162 4.05 0.70 9.90
C GLY A 162 5.40 1.27 10.27
N ALA A 163 6.09 0.67 11.24
CA ALA A 163 7.43 1.06 11.64
C ALA A 163 8.41 0.94 10.48
N ASP A 164 8.40 -0.15 9.71
CA ASP A 164 9.31 -0.35 8.57
C ASP A 164 9.11 0.68 7.45
N GLY A 165 7.89 1.19 7.27
CA GLY A 165 7.53 2.19 6.26
C GLY A 165 7.74 3.65 6.64
N GLN A 166 8.25 3.96 7.83
CA GLN A 166 8.37 5.35 8.28
C GLN A 166 9.52 6.11 7.57
N ASN A 167 9.18 7.26 6.99
CA ASN A 167 10.14 8.19 6.41
C ASN A 167 10.85 9.03 7.48
N ILE A 168 11.70 8.41 8.32
CA ILE A 168 12.37 9.09 9.45
C ILE A 168 13.23 10.29 9.00
N GLN A 169 13.74 10.26 7.78
CA GLN A 169 14.61 11.31 7.23
C GLN A 169 13.98 12.71 7.27
N THR A 170 12.67 12.81 7.09
CA THR A 170 11.97 14.11 6.99
C THR A 170 11.39 14.60 8.31
N PHE A 171 11.65 13.92 9.44
CA PHE A 171 11.10 14.32 10.73
C PHE A 171 12.06 15.22 11.51
N ASP A 172 11.59 16.41 11.83
CA ASP A 172 12.20 17.23 12.87
C ASP A 172 12.03 16.56 14.24
N LYS A 173 13.10 16.55 15.01
CA LYS A 173 13.05 16.17 16.42
C LYS A 173 12.60 17.37 17.24
N ILE A 174 11.34 17.33 17.68
CA ILE A 174 10.78 18.31 18.60
C ILE A 174 10.87 17.75 20.02
N GLY A 175 11.48 18.51 20.93
CA GLY A 175 11.58 18.13 22.34
C GLY A 175 11.25 19.28 23.28
N ILE A 176 10.64 18.96 24.42
CA ILE A 176 10.44 19.90 25.52
C ILE A 176 11.71 19.92 26.37
N CYS A 177 12.30 21.09 26.51
CA CYS A 177 13.61 21.28 27.13
C CYS A 177 13.53 22.34 28.23
N SER A 178 14.38 22.21 29.26
CA SER A 178 14.58 23.30 30.22
C SER A 178 15.25 24.51 29.57
N LYS A 179 15.28 25.67 30.22
CA LYS A 179 15.97 26.86 29.72
C LYS A 179 17.45 26.57 29.40
N GLN A 180 18.14 25.87 30.31
CA GLN A 180 19.54 25.49 30.11
C GLN A 180 19.72 24.52 28.93
N GLN A 181 18.88 23.47 28.86
CA GLN A 181 18.93 22.50 27.76
C GLN A 181 18.60 23.15 26.41
N THR A 182 17.73 24.16 26.42
CA THR A 182 17.35 24.92 25.22
C THR A 182 18.54 25.66 24.66
N TYR A 183 19.30 26.38 25.50
CA TYR A 183 20.53 27.05 25.04
C TYR A 183 21.53 26.07 24.46
N LEU A 184 21.75 24.92 25.10
CA LEU A 184 22.65 23.88 24.57
C LEU A 184 22.18 23.34 23.21
N LYS A 185 20.87 23.15 23.05
CA LYS A 185 20.29 22.64 21.80
C LYS A 185 20.26 23.65 20.67
N GLN A 186 20.22 24.95 20.98
CA GLN A 186 20.33 26.03 19.98
C GLN A 186 21.72 26.08 19.32
N LEU A 187 22.74 25.52 19.98
CA LEU A 187 24.10 25.42 19.43
C LEU A 187 24.26 24.22 18.47
N ASN A 188 23.24 23.37 18.33
CA ASN A 188 23.30 22.23 17.42
C ASN A 188 23.14 22.73 15.96
N ASN A 189 23.96 22.22 15.03
CA ASN A 189 23.91 22.60 13.61
C ASN A 189 22.52 22.39 12.99
N GLY A 190 21.81 21.37 13.46
CA GLY A 190 20.45 21.05 13.03
C GLY A 190 19.35 21.92 13.66
N PHE A 191 19.66 22.90 14.51
CA PHE A 191 18.63 23.70 15.17
C PHE A 191 17.77 24.47 14.17
N THR A 192 16.44 24.37 14.31
CA THR A 192 15.49 25.07 13.43
C THR A 192 14.68 26.13 14.16
N ASN A 193 14.11 25.81 15.33
CA ASN A 193 13.23 26.74 16.02
C ASN A 193 13.13 26.49 17.53
N THR A 194 12.83 27.54 18.31
CA THR A 194 12.49 27.48 19.73
C THR A 194 11.17 28.22 19.98
N ARG A 195 10.28 27.62 20.79
CA ARG A 195 9.05 28.27 21.27
C ARG A 195 8.92 28.11 22.78
N LYS A 196 8.82 29.22 23.52
CA LYS A 196 8.53 29.18 24.97
C LYS A 196 7.11 28.64 25.19
N ILE A 197 6.98 27.67 26.10
CA ILE A 197 5.66 27.19 26.57
C ILE A 197 5.31 27.88 27.88
N CYS A 198 6.21 27.78 28.87
CA CYS A 198 6.08 28.40 30.18
C CYS A 198 7.47 28.66 30.79
N ASP A 199 7.53 29.04 32.06
CA ASP A 199 8.80 29.27 32.73
C ASP A 199 9.63 27.99 32.80
N ASP A 200 10.90 28.12 32.41
CA ASP A 200 11.85 27.03 32.27
C ASP A 200 11.41 25.87 31.34
N ARG A 201 10.45 26.05 30.42
CA ARG A 201 10.08 25.02 29.44
C ARG A 201 9.89 25.58 28.03
N TYR A 202 10.62 25.00 27.09
CA TYR A 202 10.62 25.42 25.69
C TYR A 202 10.48 24.21 24.77
N LEU A 203 9.72 24.36 23.70
CA LEU A 203 9.78 23.44 22.56
C LEU A 203 10.98 23.82 21.70
N VAL A 204 11.85 22.85 21.46
CA VAL A 204 13.02 23.02 20.60
C VAL A 204 12.91 22.03 19.46
N SER A 205 12.98 22.54 18.23
CA SER A 205 12.93 21.76 16.99
C SER A 205 14.35 21.67 16.42
N ILE A 206 14.76 20.46 16.07
CA ILE A 206 16.07 20.16 15.50
C ILE A 206 15.86 19.24 14.29
N ASN A 207 16.34 19.66 13.14
CA ASN A 207 16.52 18.81 11.98
C ASN A 207 17.76 17.92 12.19
N PRO A 208 17.63 16.59 12.24
CA PRO A 208 18.77 15.73 12.51
C PRO A 208 19.74 15.64 11.31
N ASP A 209 21.03 15.92 11.54
CA ASP A 209 22.09 15.81 10.52
C ASP A 209 22.30 14.39 9.97
N SER A 210 21.81 13.37 10.70
CA SER A 210 21.83 11.98 10.28
C SER A 210 20.63 11.21 10.83
N PHE A 211 20.17 10.22 10.07
CA PHE A 211 19.10 9.32 10.49
C PHE A 211 19.54 7.86 10.31
N PRO A 212 19.12 6.94 11.20
CA PRO A 212 19.38 5.52 11.03
C PRO A 212 18.61 5.00 9.81
N ALA A 213 19.33 4.57 8.77
CA ALA A 213 18.77 4.00 7.55
C ALA A 213 18.53 2.47 7.65
N HIS A 214 18.31 1.94 8.85
CA HIS A 214 18.21 0.49 9.10
C HIS A 214 16.85 -0.13 8.76
N LYS A 215 15.92 0.63 8.17
CA LYS A 215 14.56 0.17 7.92
C LYS A 215 14.44 -0.49 6.57
N CYS A 216 13.82 -1.67 6.55
CA CYS A 216 13.50 -2.41 5.34
C CYS A 216 12.23 -1.82 4.71
N LEU A 217 12.32 -0.62 4.13
CA LEU A 217 11.20 0.04 3.47
C LEU A 217 10.52 -0.87 2.43
N GLN A 218 11.30 -1.75 1.81
CA GLN A 218 10.82 -2.78 0.89
C GLN A 218 9.77 -3.68 1.55
N GLU A 219 9.98 -4.15 2.79
CA GLU A 219 9.02 -5.02 3.51
C GLU A 219 7.67 -4.33 3.71
N SER A 220 7.69 -3.03 4.00
CA SER A 220 6.47 -2.23 4.08
C SER A 220 5.80 -2.12 2.71
N ILE A 221 6.54 -1.84 1.64
CA ILE A 221 5.96 -1.80 0.29
C ILE A 221 5.32 -3.16 -0.07
N PHE A 222 6.01 -4.27 0.16
CA PHE A 222 5.50 -5.61 -0.16
C PHE A 222 4.32 -6.04 0.68
N THR A 223 4.31 -5.71 1.97
CA THR A 223 3.16 -6.02 2.82
C THR A 223 1.91 -5.28 2.33
N GLN A 224 2.06 -4.02 1.89
CA GLN A 224 0.95 -3.25 1.34
C GLN A 224 0.47 -3.74 -0.02
N ASP A 225 1.39 -4.19 -0.87
CA ASP A 225 1.01 -4.71 -2.19
C ASP A 225 0.43 -6.12 -2.11
N ASN A 226 0.98 -6.98 -1.24
CA ASN A 226 0.41 -8.31 -1.00
C ASN A 226 -1.00 -8.23 -0.42
N SER A 227 -1.31 -7.23 0.43
CA SER A 227 -2.68 -7.06 0.92
C SER A 227 -3.65 -6.69 -0.21
N LYS A 228 -3.27 -5.76 -1.11
CA LYS A 228 -4.06 -5.45 -2.32
C LYS A 228 -4.21 -6.65 -3.24
N PHE A 229 -3.13 -7.38 -3.48
CA PHE A 229 -3.14 -8.57 -4.32
C PHE A 229 -4.08 -9.63 -3.75
N ARG A 230 -4.05 -9.86 -2.44
CA ARG A 230 -4.97 -10.79 -1.77
C ARG A 230 -6.43 -10.38 -1.94
N TYR A 231 -6.73 -9.09 -1.88
CA TYR A 231 -8.05 -8.55 -2.21
C TYR A 231 -8.49 -8.89 -3.62
N LEU A 232 -7.61 -8.65 -4.61
CA LEU A 232 -7.90 -8.96 -6.00
C LEU A 232 -8.10 -10.47 -6.19
N CYS A 233 -7.30 -11.32 -5.53
CA CYS A 233 -7.52 -12.77 -5.58
C CYS A 233 -8.90 -13.15 -5.04
N PHE A 234 -9.34 -12.59 -3.90
CA PHE A 234 -10.68 -12.88 -3.38
C PHE A 234 -11.79 -12.46 -4.36
N VAL A 235 -11.66 -11.29 -4.97
CA VAL A 235 -12.64 -10.81 -5.95
C VAL A 235 -12.63 -11.69 -7.20
N TYR A 236 -11.49 -11.82 -7.89
CA TYR A 236 -11.41 -12.45 -9.20
C TYR A 236 -11.42 -13.98 -9.17
N LEU A 237 -10.77 -14.60 -8.18
CA LEU A 237 -10.64 -16.06 -8.10
C LEU A 237 -11.78 -16.71 -7.33
N PHE A 238 -12.51 -15.96 -6.51
CA PHE A 238 -13.65 -16.48 -5.75
C PHE A 238 -14.96 -15.81 -6.17
N LEU A 239 -15.18 -14.52 -5.87
CA LEU A 239 -16.49 -13.89 -6.11
C LEU A 239 -16.92 -13.96 -7.59
N TYR A 240 -16.06 -13.59 -8.54
CA TYR A 240 -16.42 -13.64 -9.97
C TYR A 240 -16.70 -15.05 -10.48
N LYS A 241 -16.15 -16.08 -9.82
CA LYS A 241 -16.35 -17.49 -10.21
C LYS A 241 -17.72 -17.99 -9.76
N CYS A 242 -18.10 -17.79 -8.50
CA CYS A 242 -19.32 -18.37 -7.94
C CYS A 242 -20.49 -17.43 -7.72
N ILE A 243 -20.30 -16.12 -7.86
CA ILE A 243 -21.36 -15.13 -7.63
C ILE A 243 -21.83 -14.49 -8.94
N ASP A 244 -23.14 -14.25 -9.01
CA ASP A 244 -23.78 -13.44 -10.03
C ASP A 244 -23.43 -11.96 -9.80
N MET A 245 -22.52 -11.45 -10.63
CA MET A 245 -22.01 -10.09 -10.54
C MET A 245 -23.02 -9.04 -11.04
N ASP A 246 -24.08 -9.45 -11.75
CA ASP A 246 -25.18 -8.53 -12.13
C ASP A 246 -26.09 -8.23 -10.94
N ARG A 247 -26.00 -9.04 -9.88
CA ARG A 247 -26.74 -8.88 -8.62
C ARG A 247 -25.89 -8.32 -7.48
N ILE A 248 -24.62 -8.04 -7.72
CA ILE A 248 -23.71 -7.44 -6.73
C ILE A 248 -23.18 -6.10 -7.19
N HIS A 249 -23.21 -5.13 -6.29
CA HIS A 249 -22.58 -3.84 -6.51
C HIS A 249 -21.51 -3.54 -5.44
N PHE A 250 -20.28 -3.29 -5.87
CA PHE A 250 -19.20 -2.86 -4.98
C PHE A 250 -19.36 -1.37 -4.69
N PHE A 251 -19.74 -1.01 -3.47
CA PHE A 251 -19.74 0.38 -3.05
C PHE A 251 -18.34 0.88 -2.74
N ARG A 252 -17.57 0.03 -2.06
CA ARG A 252 -16.38 0.48 -1.36
C ARG A 252 -15.41 -0.64 -1.04
N MET A 253 -14.14 -0.32 -1.18
CA MET A 253 -13.04 -1.13 -0.69
C MET A 253 -12.11 -0.22 0.11
N GLU A 254 -11.79 -0.61 1.33
CA GLU A 254 -10.93 0.14 2.23
C GLU A 254 -9.94 -0.78 2.93
N THR A 255 -8.64 -0.68 2.61
CA THR A 255 -7.50 -1.36 3.29
C THR A 255 -7.67 -2.86 3.53
N ASP A 256 -8.54 -3.23 4.48
CA ASP A 256 -8.87 -4.55 5.00
C ASP A 256 -10.40 -4.80 5.12
N SER A 257 -11.25 -4.00 4.48
CA SER A 257 -12.71 -4.19 4.37
C SER A 257 -13.28 -3.95 2.96
N MET A 258 -14.43 -4.55 2.69
CA MET A 258 -15.17 -4.40 1.45
C MET A 258 -16.68 -4.35 1.72
N TYR A 259 -17.38 -3.45 1.02
CA TYR A 259 -18.80 -3.20 1.18
C TYR A 259 -19.53 -3.54 -0.11
N LEU A 260 -20.49 -4.45 -0.01
CA LEU A 260 -21.25 -5.01 -1.12
C LEU A 260 -22.74 -4.70 -0.95
N ALA A 261 -23.40 -4.24 -1.99
CA ALA A 261 -24.86 -4.36 -2.15
C ALA A 261 -25.16 -5.69 -2.81
N ILE A 262 -26.18 -6.38 -2.31
CA ILE A 262 -26.62 -7.67 -2.86
C ILE A 262 -28.11 -7.56 -3.17
N SER A 263 -28.45 -7.81 -4.43
CA SER A 263 -29.83 -7.83 -4.93
C SER A 263 -30.33 -9.27 -5.06
N GLY A 264 -30.78 -9.86 -3.96
CA GLY A 264 -31.37 -11.20 -3.96
C GLY A 264 -32.84 -11.21 -3.54
N SER A 265 -33.22 -12.07 -2.61
CA SER A 265 -34.57 -12.24 -2.09
C SER A 265 -35.07 -11.00 -1.34
N THR A 266 -36.26 -10.52 -1.70
CA THR A 266 -36.99 -9.47 -0.97
C THR A 266 -37.67 -9.99 0.30
N ILE A 267 -37.69 -11.32 0.51
CA ILE A 267 -38.30 -11.96 1.68
C ILE A 267 -37.27 -12.15 2.80
N GLU A 268 -36.06 -12.57 2.45
CA GLU A 268 -34.95 -12.76 3.40
C GLU A 268 -34.15 -11.47 3.65
N GLU A 269 -34.43 -10.42 2.87
CA GLU A 269 -33.82 -9.08 2.96
C GLU A 269 -32.29 -9.14 3.08
N TYR A 270 -31.67 -8.29 3.90
CA TYR A 270 -30.21 -8.23 4.04
C TYR A 270 -29.60 -9.47 4.73
N LYS A 271 -30.41 -10.27 5.44
CA LYS A 271 -29.96 -11.48 6.15
C LYS A 271 -29.61 -12.62 5.20
N GLN A 272 -30.02 -12.51 3.94
CA GLN A 272 -29.78 -13.50 2.92
C GLN A 272 -28.30 -13.69 2.55
N GLN A 273 -27.45 -12.69 2.84
CA GLN A 273 -26.04 -12.66 2.45
C GLN A 273 -25.87 -13.01 0.95
N PHE A 274 -25.08 -14.04 0.62
CA PHE A 274 -24.84 -14.46 -0.76
C PHE A 274 -25.85 -15.51 -1.29
N LYS A 275 -26.74 -16.03 -0.45
CA LYS A 275 -27.53 -17.24 -0.73
C LYS A 275 -28.26 -17.24 -2.07
N HIS A 276 -28.90 -16.13 -2.45
CA HIS A 276 -29.70 -16.01 -3.68
C HIS A 276 -28.94 -15.40 -4.87
N VAL A 277 -27.63 -15.17 -4.72
CA VAL A 277 -26.77 -14.63 -5.78
C VAL A 277 -25.61 -15.57 -6.12
N ILE A 278 -25.53 -16.74 -5.49
CA ILE A 278 -24.60 -17.80 -5.89
C ILE A 278 -25.10 -18.39 -7.22
N LYS A 279 -24.28 -18.30 -8.27
CA LYS A 279 -24.55 -18.86 -9.59
C LYS A 279 -23.93 -20.24 -9.80
N ASP A 280 -22.86 -20.54 -9.07
CA ASP A 280 -22.15 -21.81 -9.11
C ASP A 280 -22.04 -22.35 -7.68
N GLN A 281 -23.01 -23.21 -7.32
CA GLN A 281 -23.13 -23.76 -5.98
C GLN A 281 -22.05 -24.78 -5.68
N GLU A 282 -21.63 -25.58 -6.67
CA GLU A 282 -20.59 -26.59 -6.53
C GLU A 282 -19.24 -25.92 -6.21
N PHE A 283 -18.84 -24.92 -7.00
CA PHE A 283 -17.62 -24.15 -6.73
C PHE A 283 -17.69 -23.43 -5.38
N TRP A 284 -18.86 -22.88 -5.03
CA TRP A 284 -19.04 -22.24 -3.73
C TRP A 284 -18.80 -23.22 -2.59
N ASP A 285 -19.49 -24.37 -2.59
CA ASP A 285 -19.44 -25.36 -1.51
C ASP A 285 -18.03 -25.93 -1.32
N ASP A 286 -17.27 -26.09 -2.40
CA ASP A 286 -15.88 -26.58 -2.37
C ASP A 286 -14.89 -25.53 -1.83
N HIS A 287 -15.07 -24.26 -2.18
CA HIS A 287 -14.03 -23.24 -1.95
C HIS A 287 -14.36 -22.19 -0.88
N TYR A 288 -15.61 -22.03 -0.44
CA TYR A 288 -15.98 -20.91 0.43
C TYR A 288 -15.18 -20.88 1.75
N LYS A 289 -14.83 -22.04 2.33
CA LYS A 289 -14.05 -22.12 3.60
C LYS A 289 -12.60 -21.68 3.47
N GLU A 290 -12.09 -21.56 2.25
CA GLU A 290 -10.75 -21.01 2.00
C GLU A 290 -10.76 -19.48 2.13
N TRP A 291 -11.87 -18.86 1.73
CA TRP A 291 -11.98 -17.42 1.54
C TRP A 291 -12.82 -16.73 2.62
N LEU A 292 -13.91 -17.33 3.05
CA LEU A 292 -14.89 -16.79 3.97
C LEU A 292 -14.94 -17.58 5.27
N LEU A 293 -15.19 -16.85 6.36
CA LEU A 293 -15.49 -17.39 7.68
C LEU A 293 -17.01 -17.36 7.85
N TRP A 294 -17.66 -18.48 7.55
CA TRP A 294 -19.13 -18.61 7.59
C TRP A 294 -19.64 -18.95 9.00
N GLU A 295 -20.91 -18.66 9.28
CA GLU A 295 -21.53 -18.84 10.60
C GLU A 295 -21.41 -20.27 11.13
N ARG A 296 -21.12 -20.35 12.44
CA ARG A 296 -20.66 -21.51 13.26
C ARG A 296 -19.15 -21.78 13.30
N CYS A 297 -18.33 -20.82 12.91
CA CYS A 297 -16.90 -20.90 13.18
C CYS A 297 -16.59 -20.72 14.68
N SER A 298 -15.85 -21.66 15.26
CA SER A 298 -15.24 -21.53 16.59
C SER A 298 -14.37 -20.26 16.68
N ILE A 299 -14.02 -19.79 17.89
CA ILE A 299 -13.13 -18.62 18.09
C ILE A 299 -11.81 -18.77 17.28
N THR A 300 -11.37 -20.01 17.08
CA THR A 300 -10.20 -20.39 16.28
C THR A 300 -10.40 -20.13 14.78
N GLU A 301 -11.59 -20.41 14.26
CA GLU A 301 -11.92 -20.25 12.84
C GLU A 301 -12.33 -18.80 12.51
N GLN A 302 -13.00 -18.08 13.42
CA GLN A 302 -13.32 -16.64 13.25
C GLN A 302 -12.11 -15.74 13.01
N ASN A 303 -10.88 -16.23 13.24
CA ASN A 303 -9.65 -15.49 12.97
C ASN A 303 -8.62 -16.31 12.20
N LYS A 304 -9.07 -17.16 11.26
CA LYS A 304 -8.16 -17.75 10.27
C LYS A 304 -7.43 -16.61 9.56
N LEU A 305 -6.10 -16.64 9.65
CA LEU A 305 -5.26 -15.60 9.07
C LEU A 305 -5.58 -15.50 7.57
N ILE A 306 -5.78 -14.27 7.07
CA ILE A 306 -5.96 -13.95 5.64
C ILE A 306 -7.34 -14.35 5.04
N SER A 307 -8.27 -14.88 5.85
CA SER A 307 -9.67 -15.08 5.43
C SER A 307 -10.54 -13.83 5.68
N CYS A 308 -11.61 -13.69 4.92
CA CYS A 308 -12.59 -12.60 5.07
C CYS A 308 -13.68 -13.00 6.07
N ALA A 309 -13.97 -12.11 7.01
CA ALA A 309 -15.07 -12.26 7.97
C ALA A 309 -16.21 -11.32 7.60
N ILE A 310 -17.45 -11.78 7.79
CA ILE A 310 -18.62 -10.90 7.69
C ILE A 310 -18.71 -10.10 8.98
N GLU A 311 -18.34 -8.82 8.92
CA GLU A 311 -18.30 -7.94 10.10
C GLU A 311 -19.68 -7.36 10.44
N SER A 312 -20.48 -7.02 9.42
CA SER A 312 -21.80 -6.44 9.60
C SER A 312 -22.70 -6.69 8.39
N GLN A 313 -24.00 -6.67 8.64
CA GLN A 313 -25.06 -6.73 7.62
C GLN A 313 -26.05 -5.62 7.94
N ARG A 314 -26.49 -4.88 6.92
CA ARG A 314 -27.25 -3.63 7.06
C ARG A 314 -28.24 -3.52 5.91
N GLU A 315 -29.37 -2.86 6.15
CA GLU A 315 -30.40 -2.64 5.12
C GLU A 315 -29.89 -1.73 4.01
N SER A 316 -29.20 -0.65 4.37
CA SER A 316 -28.67 0.30 3.38
C SER A 316 -27.39 1.00 3.82
N ILE A 317 -26.70 1.58 2.85
CA ILE A 317 -25.48 2.37 3.07
C ILE A 317 -25.48 3.60 2.17
N ILE A 318 -25.14 4.75 2.76
CA ILE A 318 -24.94 6.01 2.03
C ILE A 318 -23.45 6.31 2.04
N CYS A 319 -22.83 6.34 0.85
CA CYS A 319 -21.41 6.65 0.67
C CYS A 319 -21.26 8.02 -0.02
N LEU A 320 -20.83 9.04 0.72
CA LEU A 320 -20.62 10.38 0.17
C LEU A 320 -19.20 10.55 -0.40
N ALA A 321 -18.20 9.97 0.25
CA ALA A 321 -16.81 10.05 -0.19
C ALA A 321 -15.97 8.91 0.39
N SER A 322 -14.72 8.82 -0.06
CA SER A 322 -13.74 8.01 0.66
C SER A 322 -13.64 8.44 2.14
N LYS A 323 -13.86 7.49 3.02
CA LYS A 323 -13.90 7.50 4.49
C LYS A 323 -15.06 8.30 5.07
N CYS A 324 -16.13 8.47 4.29
CA CYS A 324 -17.33 9.21 4.69
C CYS A 324 -18.59 8.47 4.22
N TYR A 325 -19.16 7.68 5.12
CA TYR A 325 -20.34 6.85 4.87
C TYR A 325 -21.14 6.63 6.15
N SER A 326 -22.41 6.29 5.98
CA SER A 326 -23.31 5.90 7.06
C SER A 326 -24.03 4.62 6.65
N ALA A 327 -23.93 3.61 7.49
CA ALA A 327 -24.74 2.42 7.40
C ALA A 327 -26.04 2.65 8.17
N ILE A 328 -27.16 2.24 7.58
CA ILE A 328 -28.49 2.41 8.13
C ILE A 328 -29.06 1.00 8.34
N ASP A 329 -29.61 0.81 9.53
CA ASP A 329 -30.31 -0.41 9.93
C ASP A 329 -31.76 -0.41 9.46
#